data_AF-W1WH35-F1
#
_entry.id   AF-W1WH35-F1
#
_cell.length_a   1.000
_cell.length_b   1.000
_cell.length_c   1.000
_cell.angle_alpha   90.00
_cell.angle_beta   90.00
_cell.angle_gamma   90.00
#
_symmetry.space_group_name_H-M   'P 1'
#
loop_
_entity.id
_entity.type
_entity.pdbx_description
1 polymer ?
#
loop_
_entity_poly.entity_id
_entity_poly.type
_entity_poly.pdbx_seq_one_letter_code
_entity_poly.pdbx_strand_id
1 'polypeptide(L)'
;MLGAENQRPTSPDGTHMAPIMSHGLATNSIGYLVTDDNAMVWRGPMASKALMQMLQETLWPDLDYLVLDMPPGTGDIQLTLAQNIPVTGAVVVTTPQDIALIDAKKGIVMFEKVEVPVLGIVENMSVHICSNCGHHEPIFGTGGAEKLAEKYHTQLLGQ
;
A
#
# COMPACT_ATOMS: atom_id res chain seq x y z
N MET A 1 3.93 10.50 6.97
CA MET A 1 4.79 9.28 6.91
C MET A 1 6.26 9.58 6.66
N LEU A 2 6.62 10.43 5.68
CA LEU A 2 8.02 10.66 5.29
C LEU A 2 8.56 12.05 5.70
N GLY A 3 7.90 12.73 6.64
CA GLY A 3 8.33 14.04 7.15
C GLY A 3 8.33 15.19 6.12
N ALA A 4 7.76 14.97 4.92
CA ALA A 4 7.78 15.93 3.81
C ALA A 4 6.43 16.62 3.58
N GLU A 5 5.61 16.73 4.62
CA GLU A 5 4.21 17.17 4.56
C GLU A 5 4.08 18.65 4.16
N ASN A 6 5.11 19.45 4.46
CA ASN A 6 5.21 20.87 4.08
C ASN A 6 5.84 21.11 2.69
N GLN A 7 6.21 20.05 1.98
CA GLN A 7 6.82 20.17 0.65
C GLN A 7 5.75 20.00 -0.44
N ARG A 8 5.96 20.66 -1.57
CA ARG A 8 5.10 20.58 -2.75
C ARG A 8 5.95 20.15 -3.95
N PRO A 9 5.47 19.23 -4.81
CA PRO A 9 6.16 18.87 -6.03
C PRO A 9 6.30 20.10 -6.92
N THR A 10 7.50 20.36 -7.40
CA THR A 10 7.70 21.35 -8.48
C THR A 10 7.34 20.72 -9.82
N SER A 11 6.94 21.53 -10.80
CA SER A 11 6.77 21.06 -12.18
C SER A 11 7.84 21.71 -13.06
N PRO A 12 8.94 21.00 -13.38
CA PRO A 12 10.06 21.59 -14.13
C PRO A 12 9.70 22.01 -15.56
N ASP A 13 8.72 21.34 -16.18
CA ASP A 13 8.29 21.53 -17.56
C ASP A 13 6.82 21.99 -17.70
N GLY A 14 6.13 22.20 -16.57
CA GLY A 14 4.72 22.58 -16.53
C GLY A 14 3.74 21.44 -16.80
N THR A 15 4.22 20.21 -17.03
CA THR A 15 3.37 19.03 -17.29
C THR A 15 3.62 17.88 -16.31
N HIS A 16 4.87 17.64 -15.91
CA HIS A 16 5.23 16.56 -15.00
C HIS A 16 5.58 17.09 -13.61
N MET A 17 5.41 16.25 -12.61
CA MET A 17 5.78 16.52 -11.22
C MET A 17 7.17 15.96 -10.93
N ALA A 18 8.05 16.77 -10.35
CA ALA A 18 9.28 16.26 -9.75
C ALA A 18 8.93 15.55 -8.43
N PRO A 19 9.42 14.31 -8.20
CA PRO A 19 9.20 13.64 -6.92
C PRO A 19 9.89 14.41 -5.79
N ILE A 20 9.35 14.28 -4.58
CA ILE A 20 9.94 14.84 -3.38
C ILE A 20 10.98 13.86 -2.85
N MET A 21 12.18 14.35 -2.56
CA MET A 21 13.22 13.52 -1.97
C MET A 21 13.12 13.55 -0.44
N SER A 22 13.03 12.37 0.19
CA SER A 22 13.06 12.24 1.65
C SER A 22 13.74 10.96 2.08
N HIS A 23 14.66 11.03 3.04
CA HIS A 23 15.43 9.88 3.54
C HIS A 23 16.13 9.05 2.45
N GLY A 24 16.51 9.67 1.32
CA GLY A 24 17.11 8.99 0.17
C GLY A 24 16.10 8.32 -0.77
N LEU A 25 14.80 8.45 -0.51
CA LEU A 25 13.71 7.93 -1.35
C LEU A 25 13.15 9.05 -2.23
N ALA A 26 12.81 8.71 -3.47
CA ALA A 26 11.95 9.54 -4.33
C ALA A 26 10.50 9.20 -4.02
N THR A 27 9.69 10.21 -3.67
CA THR A 27 8.35 10.00 -3.14
C THR A 27 7.34 10.93 -3.79
N ASN A 28 6.12 10.44 -4.00
CA ASN A 28 4.99 11.27 -4.37
C ASN A 28 3.76 10.85 -3.54
N SER A 29 2.90 11.80 -3.22
CA SER A 29 1.70 11.59 -2.43
C SER A 29 0.63 12.58 -2.83
N ILE A 30 -0.63 12.14 -2.86
CA ILE A 30 -1.79 13.04 -2.94
C ILE A 30 -1.72 14.07 -1.81
N GLY A 31 -1.23 13.70 -0.62
CA GLY A 31 -1.06 14.63 0.50
C GLY A 31 -0.16 15.83 0.18
N TYR A 32 0.77 15.69 -0.77
CA TYR A 32 1.60 16.82 -1.21
C TYR A 32 0.85 17.79 -2.12
N LEU A 33 -0.32 17.45 -2.63
CA LEU A 33 -1.13 18.32 -3.49
C LEU A 33 -2.32 18.95 -2.73
N VAL A 34 -2.61 18.47 -1.52
CA VAL A 34 -3.76 18.90 -0.72
C VAL A 34 -3.31 19.77 0.45
N THR A 35 -4.09 20.81 0.76
CA THR A 35 -3.95 21.64 1.97
C THR A 35 -4.95 21.18 3.03
N ASP A 36 -4.54 21.18 4.30
CA ASP A 36 -5.31 20.67 5.45
C ASP A 36 -6.73 21.26 5.58
N ASP A 37 -6.96 22.46 5.06
CA ASP A 37 -8.25 23.16 5.16
C ASP A 37 -9.36 22.59 4.25
N ASN A 38 -9.02 21.71 3.30
CA ASN A 38 -9.98 21.12 2.38
C ASN A 38 -10.05 19.60 2.59
N ALA A 39 -10.96 19.16 3.44
CA ALA A 39 -11.41 17.78 3.49
C ALA A 39 -12.10 17.40 2.17
N MET A 40 -11.29 17.12 1.14
CA MET A 40 -11.80 16.66 -0.14
C MET A 40 -12.35 15.25 0.00
N VAL A 41 -13.63 15.08 -0.30
CA VAL A 41 -14.24 13.75 -0.44
C VAL A 41 -13.74 13.14 -1.75
N TRP A 42 -12.68 12.33 -1.65
CA TRP A 42 -12.15 11.57 -2.77
C TRP A 42 -13.13 10.45 -3.14
N ARG A 43 -13.97 10.69 -4.15
CA ARG A 43 -14.79 9.62 -4.75
C ARG A 43 -13.87 8.63 -5.47
N GLY A 44 -14.23 7.35 -5.50
CA GLY A 44 -13.41 6.27 -6.08
C GLY A 44 -12.77 6.58 -7.45
N PRO A 45 -13.53 7.09 -8.44
CA PRO A 45 -12.96 7.45 -9.74
C PRO A 45 -11.91 8.57 -9.69
N MET A 46 -12.07 9.54 -8.77
CA MET A 46 -11.10 10.63 -8.61
C MET A 46 -9.80 10.13 -7.99
N ALA A 47 -9.89 9.26 -6.98
CA ALA A 47 -8.73 8.65 -6.36
C ALA A 47 -7.94 7.77 -7.35
N SER A 48 -8.65 6.96 -8.16
CA SER A 48 -8.03 6.15 -9.22
C SER A 48 -7.30 7.03 -10.24
N LYS A 49 -7.97 8.09 -10.73
CA LYS A 49 -7.35 9.04 -11.67
C LYS A 49 -6.13 9.73 -11.08
N ALA A 50 -6.21 10.21 -9.84
CA ALA A 50 -5.09 10.88 -9.18
C ALA A 50 -3.89 9.94 -8.99
N LEU A 51 -4.13 8.68 -8.59
CA LEU A 51 -3.08 7.67 -8.50
C LEU A 51 -2.42 7.43 -9.86
N MET A 52 -3.21 7.22 -10.92
CA MET A 52 -2.68 7.02 -12.28
C MET A 52 -1.88 8.23 -12.77
N GLN A 53 -2.38 9.44 -12.50
CA GLN A 53 -1.69 10.68 -12.82
C GLN A 53 -0.35 10.75 -12.08
N MET A 54 -0.30 10.46 -10.79
CA MET A 54 0.96 10.44 -10.05
C MET A 54 1.93 9.39 -10.59
N LEU A 55 1.45 8.22 -11.03
CA LEU A 55 2.35 7.19 -11.56
C LEU A 55 2.93 7.57 -12.92
N GLN A 56 2.12 8.14 -13.80
CA GLN A 56 2.51 8.44 -15.18
C GLN A 56 3.16 9.82 -15.33
N GLU A 57 2.73 10.81 -14.54
CA GLU A 57 3.16 12.20 -14.68
C GLU A 57 4.21 12.60 -13.63
N THR A 58 4.76 11.65 -12.86
CA THR A 58 5.93 11.92 -12.01
C THR A 58 7.21 11.59 -12.76
N LEU A 59 8.19 12.50 -12.73
CA LEU A 59 9.54 12.28 -13.22
C LEU A 59 10.32 11.40 -12.23
N TRP A 60 9.92 10.13 -12.13
CA TRP A 60 10.65 9.15 -11.34
C TRP A 60 12.10 9.06 -11.86
N PRO A 61 13.10 9.05 -10.98
CA PRO A 61 14.47 8.75 -11.39
C PRO A 61 14.55 7.30 -11.88
N ASP A 62 15.75 6.86 -12.27
CA ASP A 62 15.98 5.43 -12.48
C ASP A 62 15.81 4.69 -11.15
N LEU A 63 14.93 3.68 -11.13
CA LEU A 63 14.49 2.98 -9.92
C LEU A 63 14.57 1.48 -10.14
N ASP A 64 15.17 0.78 -9.17
CA ASP A 64 15.08 -0.68 -9.10
C ASP A 64 13.67 -1.13 -8.67
N TYR A 65 13.03 -0.34 -7.79
CA TYR A 65 11.72 -0.63 -7.22
C TYR A 65 10.86 0.63 -7.06
N LEU A 66 9.59 0.51 -7.42
CA LEU A 66 8.55 1.49 -7.10
C LEU A 66 7.51 0.83 -6.19
N VAL A 67 7.44 1.25 -4.94
CA VAL A 67 6.48 0.73 -3.96
C VAL A 67 5.23 1.60 -3.94
N LEU A 68 4.07 0.95 -4.04
CA LEU A 68 2.77 1.60 -4.09
C LEU A 68 1.98 1.30 -2.82
N ASP A 69 1.76 2.33 -2.00
CA ASP A 69 0.86 2.25 -0.85
C ASP A 69 -0.58 2.47 -1.33
N MET A 70 -1.33 1.37 -1.44
CA MET A 70 -2.67 1.39 -2.00
C MET A 70 -3.72 1.71 -0.93
N PRO A 71 -4.82 2.39 -1.30
CA PRO A 71 -5.99 2.49 -0.44
C PRO A 71 -6.47 1.09 0.01
N PRO A 72 -7.05 0.96 1.20
CA PRO A 72 -7.50 -0.33 1.72
C PRO A 72 -8.64 -0.92 0.87
N GLY A 73 -8.81 -2.24 0.96
CA GLY A 73 -9.92 -2.97 0.34
C GLY A 73 -9.57 -3.62 -1.00
N THR A 74 -10.61 -4.02 -1.74
CA THR A 74 -10.52 -4.75 -3.02
C THR A 74 -11.40 -4.09 -4.09
N GLY A 75 -11.31 -2.76 -4.17
CA GLY A 75 -12.16 -1.95 -5.04
C GLY A 75 -11.61 -1.78 -6.46
N ASP A 76 -12.21 -0.86 -7.20
CA ASP A 76 -11.87 -0.59 -8.60
C ASP A 76 -10.46 -0.03 -8.79
N ILE A 77 -9.88 0.60 -7.76
CA ILE A 77 -8.53 1.18 -7.84
C ILE A 77 -7.49 0.09 -8.06
N GLN A 78 -7.59 -1.02 -7.32
CA GLN A 78 -6.65 -2.14 -7.40
C GLN A 78 -6.74 -2.82 -8.78
N LEU A 79 -7.96 -3.01 -9.31
CA LEU A 79 -8.16 -3.52 -10.67
C LEU A 79 -7.63 -2.55 -11.73
N THR A 80 -7.96 -1.27 -11.62
CA THR A 80 -7.49 -0.25 -12.57
C THR A 80 -5.97 -0.23 -12.61
N LEU A 81 -5.32 -0.28 -11.44
CA LEU A 81 -3.87 -0.32 -11.33
C LEU A 81 -3.29 -1.55 -12.01
N ALA A 82 -3.77 -2.76 -11.68
CA ALA A 82 -3.29 -4.01 -12.27
C ALA A 82 -3.49 -4.08 -13.80
N GLN A 83 -4.52 -3.41 -14.32
CA GLN A 83 -4.81 -3.37 -15.77
C GLN A 83 -3.98 -2.33 -16.53
N ASN A 84 -3.58 -1.22 -15.89
CA ASN A 84 -2.93 -0.10 -16.57
C ASN A 84 -1.43 -0.01 -16.29
N ILE A 85 -0.95 -0.64 -15.22
CA ILE A 85 0.44 -0.58 -14.78
C ILE A 85 0.98 -2.02 -14.74
N PRO A 86 2.18 -2.29 -15.27
CA PRO A 86 2.81 -3.61 -15.18
C PRO A 86 3.27 -3.86 -13.74
N VAL A 87 2.36 -4.36 -12.89
CA VAL A 87 2.65 -4.69 -11.49
C VAL A 87 3.43 -6.00 -11.42
N THR A 88 4.65 -5.95 -10.87
CA THR A 88 5.51 -7.15 -10.72
C THR A 88 5.00 -8.12 -9.66
N GLY A 89 4.34 -7.62 -8.61
CA GLY A 89 3.76 -8.43 -7.56
C GLY A 89 3.11 -7.60 -6.47
N ALA A 90 2.37 -8.28 -5.59
CA ALA A 90 1.66 -7.67 -4.48
C ALA A 90 2.09 -8.28 -3.14
N VAL A 91 2.15 -7.45 -2.11
CA VAL A 91 2.29 -7.88 -0.70
C VAL A 91 0.98 -7.57 0.00
N VAL A 92 0.39 -8.58 0.64
CA VAL A 92 -0.87 -8.42 1.38
C VAL A 92 -0.55 -8.20 2.84
N VAL A 93 -0.99 -7.07 3.40
CA VAL A 93 -0.83 -6.75 4.82
C VAL A 93 -2.16 -6.97 5.53
N THR A 94 -2.16 -7.69 6.65
CA THR A 94 -3.35 -7.98 7.44
C THR A 94 -3.04 -7.90 8.94
N THR A 95 -4.04 -8.14 9.79
CA THR A 95 -3.86 -8.35 11.24
C THR A 95 -4.44 -9.71 11.63
N PRO A 96 -4.13 -10.26 12.81
CA PRO A 96 -4.63 -11.60 13.21
C PRO A 96 -6.16 -11.70 13.37
N GLN A 97 -6.88 -10.58 13.26
CA GLN A 97 -8.33 -10.49 13.46
C GLN A 97 -9.09 -11.10 12.28
N ASP A 98 -10.15 -11.85 12.57
CA ASP A 98 -10.96 -12.52 11.54
C ASP A 98 -11.45 -11.60 10.42
N ILE A 99 -11.85 -10.36 10.75
CA ILE A 99 -12.33 -9.38 9.77
C ILE A 99 -11.21 -8.99 8.80
N ALA A 100 -10.01 -8.72 9.31
CA ALA A 100 -8.85 -8.36 8.49
C ALA A 100 -8.39 -9.54 7.61
N LEU A 101 -8.46 -10.77 8.13
CA LEU A 101 -8.14 -11.98 7.38
C LEU A 101 -9.12 -12.23 6.24
N ILE A 102 -10.41 -11.96 6.43
CA ILE A 102 -11.43 -12.05 5.38
C ILE A 102 -11.13 -11.07 4.24
N ASP A 103 -10.68 -9.86 4.55
CA ASP A 103 -10.36 -8.86 3.53
C ASP A 103 -9.03 -9.16 2.84
N ALA A 104 -8.01 -9.64 3.57
CA ALA A 104 -6.77 -10.13 3.00
C ALA A 104 -7.02 -11.29 2.01
N LYS A 105 -7.89 -12.23 2.37
CA LYS A 105 -8.35 -13.31 1.49
C LYS A 105 -8.95 -12.78 0.19
N LYS A 106 -9.82 -11.77 0.26
CA LYS A 106 -10.41 -11.16 -0.94
C LYS A 106 -9.33 -10.50 -1.80
N GLY A 107 -8.35 -9.84 -1.18
CA GLY A 107 -7.23 -9.20 -1.85
C GLY A 107 -6.38 -10.20 -2.64
N ILE A 108 -6.03 -11.34 -2.03
CA ILE A 108 -5.30 -12.42 -2.70
C ILE A 108 -6.06 -12.91 -3.93
N VAL A 109 -7.33 -13.27 -3.77
CA VAL A 109 -8.18 -13.76 -4.87
C VAL A 109 -8.35 -12.72 -5.98
N MET A 110 -8.42 -11.43 -5.63
CA MET A 110 -8.51 -10.35 -6.62
C MET A 110 -7.22 -10.26 -7.43
N PHE A 111 -6.05 -10.27 -6.81
CA PHE A 111 -4.77 -10.21 -7.52
C PHE A 111 -4.51 -11.43 -8.41
N GLU A 112 -4.89 -12.63 -7.95
CA GLU A 112 -4.85 -13.84 -8.79
C GLU A 112 -5.67 -13.68 -10.07
N LYS A 113 -6.87 -13.07 -9.98
CA LYS A 113 -7.76 -12.86 -11.15
C LYS A 113 -7.20 -11.88 -12.18
N VAL A 114 -6.35 -10.96 -11.76
CA VAL A 114 -5.68 -9.98 -12.64
C VAL A 114 -4.23 -10.38 -12.93
N GLU A 115 -3.88 -11.66 -12.67
CA GLU A 115 -2.58 -12.26 -12.97
C GLU A 115 -1.39 -11.55 -12.29
N VAL A 116 -1.63 -10.89 -11.15
CA VAL A 116 -0.58 -10.28 -10.33
C VAL A 116 -0.16 -11.27 -9.24
N PRO A 117 1.13 -11.69 -9.18
CA PRO A 117 1.57 -12.65 -8.19
C PRO A 117 1.58 -12.04 -6.79
N VAL A 118 0.98 -12.73 -5.83
CA VAL A 118 1.09 -12.37 -4.41
C VAL A 118 2.39 -12.93 -3.86
N LEU A 119 3.35 -12.04 -3.64
CA LEU A 119 4.70 -12.38 -3.16
C LEU A 119 4.69 -12.91 -1.72
N GLY A 120 3.68 -12.53 -0.94
CA GLY A 120 3.46 -13.03 0.40
C GLY A 120 2.55 -12.16 1.24
N ILE A 121 2.37 -12.57 2.49
CA ILE A 121 1.49 -11.96 3.48
C ILE A 121 2.34 -11.45 4.65
N VAL A 122 2.03 -10.25 5.15
CA VAL A 122 2.58 -9.69 6.39
C VAL A 122 1.46 -9.60 7.42
N GLU A 123 1.64 -10.22 8.58
CA GLU A 123 0.72 -10.09 9.72
C GLU A 123 1.15 -8.92 10.60
N ASN A 124 0.62 -7.73 10.36
CA ASN A 124 0.88 -6.59 11.21
C ASN A 124 0.17 -6.72 12.56
N MET A 125 0.70 -6.07 13.60
CA MET A 125 0.14 -6.08 14.95
C MET A 125 -0.06 -7.50 15.51
N SER A 126 0.84 -8.42 15.19
CA SER A 126 0.77 -9.83 15.62
C SER A 126 0.89 -10.01 17.14
N VAL A 127 1.72 -9.18 17.77
CA VAL A 127 2.02 -9.27 19.21
C VAL A 127 2.26 -7.88 19.80
N HIS A 128 1.77 -7.67 21.02
CA HIS A 128 2.19 -6.56 21.86
C HIS A 128 3.30 -7.01 22.81
N ILE A 129 4.42 -6.27 22.83
CA ILE A 129 5.49 -6.49 23.81
C ILE A 129 5.38 -5.41 24.89
N CYS A 130 5.05 -5.82 26.10
CA CYS A 130 4.90 -4.89 27.23
C CYS A 130 6.22 -4.16 27.50
N SER A 131 6.20 -2.82 27.41
CA SER A 131 7.40 -1.99 27.62
C SER A 131 7.96 -2.03 29.04
N ASN A 132 7.17 -2.49 30.02
CA ASN A 132 7.59 -2.57 31.42
C ASN A 132 8.23 -3.91 31.80
N CYS A 133 7.74 -5.03 31.25
CA CYS A 133 8.17 -6.38 31.67
C CYS A 133 8.59 -7.31 30.53
N GLY A 134 8.47 -6.90 29.27
CA GLY A 134 8.80 -7.73 28.11
C GLY A 134 7.83 -8.88 27.85
N HIS A 135 6.67 -8.90 28.52
CA HIS A 135 5.65 -9.92 28.27
C HIS A 135 5.09 -9.79 26.85
N HIS A 136 4.93 -10.93 26.17
CA HIS A 136 4.38 -11.04 24.83
C HIS A 136 2.89 -11.36 24.92
N GLU A 137 2.05 -10.48 24.41
CA GLU A 137 0.60 -10.62 24.46
C GLU A 137 0.00 -10.53 23.05
N PRO A 138 -0.56 -11.63 22.50
CA PRO A 138 -1.22 -11.63 21.21
C PRO A 138 -2.65 -11.08 21.33
N ILE A 139 -2.77 -9.77 21.52
CA ILE A 139 -4.03 -9.07 21.81
C ILE A 139 -5.12 -9.27 20.74
N PHE A 140 -4.74 -9.68 19.52
CA PHE A 140 -5.66 -9.88 18.40
C PHE A 140 -5.75 -11.33 17.91
N GLY A 141 -5.10 -12.26 18.60
CA GLY A 141 -4.97 -13.67 18.18
C GLY A 141 -3.64 -13.94 17.47
N THR A 142 -3.48 -15.17 16.97
CA THR A 142 -2.22 -15.66 16.37
C THR A 142 -2.47 -16.59 15.19
N GLY A 143 -1.57 -16.55 14.20
CA GLY A 143 -1.47 -17.56 13.14
C GLY A 143 -2.60 -17.46 12.10
N GLY A 144 -3.20 -16.28 11.95
CA GLY A 144 -4.24 -16.03 10.94
C GLY A 144 -3.64 -15.96 9.54
N ALA A 145 -2.57 -15.17 9.40
CA ALA A 145 -1.85 -15.00 8.15
C ALA A 145 -1.10 -16.26 7.72
N GLU A 146 -0.56 -17.05 8.66
CA GLU A 146 0.12 -18.32 8.38
C GLU A 146 -0.84 -19.32 7.70
N LYS A 147 -2.02 -19.55 8.30
CA LYS A 147 -3.06 -20.40 7.72
C LYS A 147 -3.53 -19.89 6.35
N LEU A 148 -3.57 -18.56 6.18
CA LEU A 148 -3.95 -17.95 4.91
C LEU A 148 -2.86 -18.18 3.85
N ALA A 149 -1.58 -18.06 4.22
CA ALA A 149 -0.45 -18.30 3.34
C ALA A 149 -0.42 -19.75 2.84
N GLU A 150 -0.60 -20.72 3.75
CA GLU A 150 -0.68 -22.14 3.39
C GLU A 150 -1.84 -22.43 2.42
N LYS A 151 -3.02 -21.89 2.72
CA LYS A 151 -4.23 -22.11 1.93
C LYS A 151 -4.13 -21.59 0.50
N TYR A 152 -3.46 -20.47 0.31
CA TYR A 152 -3.31 -19.81 -0.99
C TYR A 152 -1.94 -20.06 -1.64
N HIS A 153 -1.18 -21.04 -1.12
CA HIS A 153 0.13 -21.42 -1.65
C HIS A 153 1.08 -20.23 -1.83
N THR A 154 1.04 -19.30 -0.89
CA THR A 154 1.97 -18.16 -0.79
C THR A 154 2.82 -18.30 0.48
N GLN A 155 3.58 -17.28 0.83
CA GLN A 155 4.47 -17.29 1.98
C GLN A 155 4.12 -16.20 2.99
N LEU A 156 4.34 -16.50 4.27
CA LEU A 156 4.33 -15.52 5.34
C LEU A 156 5.69 -14.80 5.36
N LEU A 157 5.70 -13.50 5.07
CA LEU A 157 6.92 -12.69 4.98
C LEU A 157 7.37 -12.17 6.36
N GLY A 158 6.43 -12.03 7.30
CA GLY A 158 6.70 -11.56 8.65
C GLY A 158 5.44 -11.42 9.50
N GLN A 159 5.65 -11.34 10.81
CA GLN A 159 4.66 -11.11 11.87
C GLN A 159 5.23 -10.11 12.88
#